data_AF-A0A1U7D2V4-F1
#
_entry.id   AF-A0A1U7D2V4-F1
#
_cell.length_a   1.000
_cell.length_b   1.000
_cell.length_c   1.000
_cell.angle_alpha   90.00
_cell.angle_beta   90.00
_cell.angle_gamma   90.00
#
_symmetry.space_group_name_H-M   'P 1'
#
loop_
_entity.id
_entity.type
_entity.pdbx_description
1 polymer ?
#
loop_
_entity_poly.entity_id
_entity_poly.type
_entity_poly.pdbx_seq_one_letter_code
_entity_poly.pdbx_strand_id
1 'polypeptide(L)'
;MVADGHSPFRIGISVEKEASAHRTLTLRAFLREYRSRHGTLPRKFIDFHAGHAPEPDWSEVDADAWRAAIEEARALELGTETAADAIDAAIDRLKARYDDTILIGGPPCQAYSLVGRARSRGKVGYVPEEDERHYLFREYIRVLDELRPAAFVMENVKGMLSSTVESRLVFEMLMEDLSSLGTDHGHEYELRAIRIQDGKACLQEAMRPSDFIVRAEAFGIPQKRHRVIIIGIRSDLAVALPLNLRHDAFGDIFCP
;
A
#
# COMPACT_ATOMS: atom_id res chain seq x y z
N MET A 1 -10.53 5.18 -13.55
CA MET A 1 -10.93 5.46 -12.15
C MET A 1 -11.62 6.82 -12.04
N VAL A 2 -12.79 6.95 -12.66
CA VAL A 2 -13.79 7.98 -12.35
C VAL A 2 -15.11 7.37 -12.85
N ALA A 3 -15.87 6.72 -11.98
CA ALA A 3 -17.26 6.44 -12.27
C ALA A 3 -18.05 7.72 -11.91
N ASP A 4 -18.85 8.24 -12.84
CA ASP A 4 -19.74 9.40 -12.62
C ASP A 4 -19.09 10.70 -12.10
N GLY A 5 -17.85 11.00 -12.49
CA GLY A 5 -17.14 12.20 -12.03
C GLY A 5 -16.63 12.13 -10.59
N HIS A 6 -16.89 11.03 -9.87
CA HIS A 6 -16.53 10.89 -8.46
C HIS A 6 -15.16 10.19 -8.33
N SER A 7 -14.23 10.82 -7.59
CA SER A 7 -12.99 10.18 -7.16
C SER A 7 -13.21 9.64 -5.75
N PRO A 8 -13.51 8.33 -5.58
CA PRO A 8 -13.87 7.77 -4.28
C PRO A 8 -12.69 7.77 -3.30
N PHE A 9 -11.46 7.91 -3.80
CA PHE A 9 -10.25 7.91 -3.00
C PHE A 9 -9.45 9.19 -3.20
N ARG A 10 -8.81 9.64 -2.12
CA ARG A 10 -7.79 10.68 -2.11
C ARG A 10 -6.56 10.15 -1.38
N ILE A 11 -5.38 10.36 -1.96
CA ILE A 11 -4.12 9.97 -1.32
C ILE A 11 -3.80 11.03 -0.25
N GLY A 12 -3.65 10.56 0.99
CA GLY A 12 -3.30 11.42 2.12
C GLY A 12 -1.81 11.71 2.22
N ILE A 13 -0.99 10.71 1.96
CA ILE A 13 0.47 10.77 1.94
C ILE A 13 0.99 9.57 1.13
N SER A 14 2.14 9.74 0.49
CA SER A 14 2.96 8.69 -0.09
C SER A 14 4.39 8.88 0.35
N VAL A 15 5.02 7.82 0.85
CA VAL A 15 6.42 7.82 1.31
C VAL A 15 7.24 6.94 0.38
N GLU A 16 8.28 7.52 -0.23
CA GLU A 16 9.20 6.82 -1.13
C GLU A 16 10.59 7.41 -0.98
N LYS A 17 11.61 6.56 -0.78
CA LYS A 17 13.00 7.03 -0.60
C LYS A 17 13.76 7.12 -1.91
N GLU A 18 13.41 6.30 -2.90
CA GLU A 18 14.12 6.24 -4.17
C GLU A 18 13.74 7.46 -5.02
N ALA A 19 14.74 8.25 -5.39
CA ALA A 19 14.52 9.55 -6.04
C ALA A 19 13.74 9.44 -7.36
N SER A 20 13.96 8.41 -8.18
CA SER A 20 13.27 8.25 -9.45
C SER A 20 11.79 7.86 -9.29
N ALA A 21 11.49 6.99 -8.32
CA ALA A 21 10.16 6.60 -7.92
C ALA A 21 9.41 7.79 -7.28
N HIS A 22 10.08 8.54 -6.40
CA HIS A 22 9.55 9.77 -5.81
C HIS A 22 9.21 10.81 -6.88
N ARG A 23 10.09 11.07 -7.86
CA ARG A 23 9.77 11.96 -9.00
C ARG A 23 8.54 11.50 -9.75
N THR A 24 8.42 10.19 -10.00
CA THR A 24 7.27 9.62 -10.71
C THR A 24 5.98 9.78 -9.90
N LEU A 25 6.02 9.55 -8.59
CA LEU A 25 4.89 9.74 -7.68
C LEU A 25 4.46 11.21 -7.62
N THR A 26 5.43 12.12 -7.50
CA THR A 26 5.19 13.57 -7.46
C THR A 26 4.54 14.04 -8.77
N LEU A 27 5.04 13.61 -9.93
CA LEU A 27 4.42 13.94 -11.22
C LEU A 27 2.99 13.39 -11.31
N ARG A 28 2.75 12.15 -10.86
CA ARG A 28 1.39 11.57 -10.85
C ARG A 28 0.45 12.33 -9.91
N ALA A 29 0.93 12.77 -8.75
CA ALA A 29 0.17 13.59 -7.80
C ALA A 29 -0.17 14.94 -8.42
N PHE A 30 0.81 15.61 -9.05
CA PHE A 30 0.61 16.85 -9.78
C PHE A 30 -0.47 16.71 -10.87
N LEU A 31 -0.36 15.70 -11.74
CA LEU A 31 -1.32 15.51 -12.83
C LEU A 31 -2.74 15.22 -12.33
N ARG A 32 -2.87 14.49 -11.23
CA ARG A 32 -4.18 14.22 -10.59
C ARG A 32 -4.77 15.49 -10.00
N GLU A 33 -3.99 16.26 -9.26
CA GLU A 33 -4.43 17.51 -8.67
C GLU A 33 -4.77 18.56 -9.75
N TYR A 34 -3.93 18.69 -10.78
CA TYR A 34 -4.19 19.54 -11.93
C TYR A 34 -5.50 19.14 -12.62
N ARG A 35 -5.71 17.85 -12.89
CA ARG A 35 -6.95 17.38 -13.51
C ARG A 35 -8.17 17.63 -12.63
N SER A 36 -8.05 17.51 -11.32
CA SER A 36 -9.11 17.83 -10.37
C SER A 36 -9.51 19.31 -10.44
N ARG A 37 -8.54 20.21 -10.60
CA ARG A 37 -8.74 21.66 -10.68
C ARG A 37 -9.25 22.15 -12.03
N HIS A 38 -8.71 21.58 -13.11
CA HIS A 38 -8.88 22.10 -14.48
C HIS A 38 -9.72 21.19 -15.38
N GLY A 39 -10.13 20.01 -14.92
CA GLY A 39 -10.89 19.02 -15.69
C GLY A 39 -10.13 18.36 -16.84
N THR A 40 -8.85 18.68 -17.04
CA THR A 40 -8.02 18.23 -18.17
C THR A 40 -6.58 17.96 -17.73
N LEU A 41 -5.78 17.32 -18.60
CA LEU A 41 -4.33 17.22 -18.37
C LEU A 41 -3.61 18.46 -18.91
N PRO A 42 -2.50 18.89 -18.28
CA PRO A 42 -1.74 20.04 -18.79
C PRO A 42 -1.21 19.75 -20.20
N ARG A 43 -1.36 20.69 -21.13
CA ARG A 43 -0.83 20.53 -22.50
C ARG A 43 0.68 20.26 -22.50
N LYS A 44 1.43 20.96 -21.63
CA LYS A 44 2.87 20.75 -21.44
C LYS A 44 3.23 19.30 -21.07
N PHE A 45 2.36 18.59 -20.32
CA PHE A 45 2.57 17.17 -20.03
C PHE A 45 2.39 16.30 -21.27
N ILE A 46 1.39 16.58 -22.10
CA ILE A 46 1.18 15.85 -23.35
C ILE A 46 2.37 16.02 -24.30
N ASP A 47 2.86 17.26 -24.45
CA ASP A 47 4.00 17.55 -25.32
C ASP A 47 5.31 16.93 -24.81
N PHE A 48 5.56 16.98 -23.49
CA PHE A 48 6.68 16.29 -22.86
C PHE A 48 6.60 14.76 -23.05
N HIS A 49 5.45 14.16 -22.76
CA HIS A 49 5.25 12.71 -22.85
C HIS A 49 5.36 12.20 -24.29
N ALA A 50 4.94 13.00 -25.28
CA ALA A 50 5.10 12.71 -26.70
C ALA A 50 6.53 12.96 -27.22
N GLY A 51 7.44 13.49 -26.41
CA GLY A 51 8.81 13.83 -26.81
C GLY A 51 8.92 15.08 -27.69
N HIS A 52 7.86 15.90 -27.77
CA HIS A 52 7.85 17.15 -28.53
C HIS A 52 8.51 18.33 -27.79
N ALA A 53 8.66 18.22 -26.47
CA ALA A 53 9.27 19.22 -25.62
C ALA A 53 10.06 18.56 -24.47
N PRO A 54 11.08 19.23 -23.89
CA PRO A 54 11.71 18.77 -22.65
C PRO A 54 10.72 18.84 -21.48
N GLU A 55 11.09 18.21 -20.36
CA GLU A 55 10.30 18.29 -19.13
C GLU A 55 10.19 19.74 -18.66
N PRO A 56 8.98 20.29 -18.45
CA PRO A 56 8.79 21.63 -17.95
C PRO A 56 9.06 21.71 -16.44
N ASP A 57 9.28 22.92 -15.92
CA ASP A 57 9.11 23.15 -14.50
C ASP A 57 7.60 23.09 -14.15
N TRP A 58 7.20 22.03 -13.46
CA TRP A 58 5.81 21.80 -13.06
C TRP A 58 5.26 22.87 -12.11
N SER A 59 6.13 23.53 -11.33
CA SER A 59 5.73 24.63 -10.44
C SER A 59 5.32 25.88 -11.22
N GLU A 60 5.89 26.10 -12.42
CA GLU A 60 5.48 27.18 -13.33
C GLU A 60 4.21 26.82 -14.12
N VAL A 61 3.87 25.53 -14.23
CA VAL A 61 2.64 25.08 -14.90
C VAL A 61 1.43 25.33 -14.01
N ASP A 62 1.52 24.94 -12.74
CA ASP A 62 0.52 25.22 -11.71
C ASP A 62 1.16 25.09 -10.32
N ALA A 63 1.47 26.23 -9.71
CA ALA A 63 2.18 26.28 -8.43
C ALA A 63 1.37 25.63 -7.29
N ASP A 64 0.04 25.74 -7.31
CA ASP A 64 -0.78 25.16 -6.26
C ASP A 64 -0.93 23.65 -6.41
N ALA A 65 -1.11 23.17 -7.64
CA ALA A 65 -1.13 21.73 -7.91
C ALA A 65 0.24 21.10 -7.59
N TRP A 66 1.33 21.81 -7.90
CA TRP A 66 2.68 21.35 -7.56
C TRP A 66 2.91 21.31 -6.05
N ARG A 67 2.48 22.35 -5.31
CA ARG A 67 2.57 22.37 -3.85
C ARG A 67 1.80 21.21 -3.21
N ALA A 68 0.58 20.93 -3.67
CA ALA A 68 -0.18 19.78 -3.19
C ALA A 68 0.52 18.44 -3.51
N ALA A 69 1.16 18.34 -4.68
CA ALA A 69 1.88 17.15 -5.10
C ALA A 69 3.11 16.84 -4.22
N ILE A 70 3.90 17.86 -3.86
CA ILE A 70 5.07 17.69 -2.97
C ILE A 70 4.67 17.46 -1.51
N GLU A 71 3.50 17.94 -1.08
CA GLU A 71 2.95 17.63 0.24
C GLU A 71 2.45 16.19 0.33
N GLU A 72 1.88 15.66 -0.76
CA GLU A 72 1.44 14.27 -0.88
C GLU A 72 2.61 13.30 -1.02
N ALA A 73 3.48 13.49 -2.01
CA ALA A 73 4.58 12.59 -2.34
C ALA A 73 5.86 13.03 -1.63
N ARG A 74 6.18 12.36 -0.52
CA ARG A 74 7.30 12.70 0.36
C ARG A 74 8.51 11.81 0.08
N ALA A 75 9.63 12.45 -0.23
CA ALA A 75 10.93 11.82 -0.38
C ALA A 75 11.51 11.51 1.02
N LEU A 76 11.11 10.39 1.62
CA LEU A 76 11.46 10.04 3.00
C LEU A 76 11.87 8.58 3.09
N GLU A 77 12.84 8.31 3.97
CA GLU A 77 13.27 6.96 4.29
C GLU A 77 12.56 6.47 5.56
N LEU A 78 11.69 5.48 5.40
CA LEU A 78 11.01 4.81 6.51
C LEU A 78 12.03 4.29 7.53
N GLY A 79 11.72 4.44 8.82
CA GLY A 79 12.60 4.10 9.92
C GLY A 79 13.49 5.26 10.40
N THR A 80 13.48 6.41 9.72
CA THR A 80 14.11 7.65 10.23
C THR A 80 13.12 8.46 11.07
N GLU A 81 13.63 9.24 12.03
CA GLU A 81 12.83 10.15 12.87
C GLU A 81 12.03 11.14 12.02
N THR A 82 12.65 11.74 11.00
CA THR A 82 11.97 12.64 10.06
C THR A 82 10.83 11.97 9.30
N ALA A 83 10.95 10.68 8.96
CA ALA A 83 9.86 9.94 8.34
C ALA A 83 8.73 9.67 9.33
N ALA A 84 9.07 9.26 10.57
CA ALA A 84 8.10 9.03 11.63
C ALA A 84 7.28 10.30 11.91
N ASP A 85 7.92 11.44 12.15
CA ASP A 85 7.24 12.73 12.40
C ASP A 85 6.27 13.11 11.27
N ALA A 86 6.70 12.92 10.02
CA ALA A 86 5.87 13.26 8.86
C ALA A 86 4.68 12.31 8.69
N ILE A 87 4.86 11.03 9.03
CA ILE A 87 3.81 10.01 9.00
C ILE A 87 2.81 10.24 10.12
N ASP A 88 3.28 10.50 11.34
CA ASP A 88 2.44 10.72 12.51
C ASP A 88 1.56 11.96 12.31
N ALA A 89 2.15 13.06 11.84
CA ALA A 89 1.40 14.26 11.46
C ALA A 89 0.37 13.98 10.34
N ALA A 90 0.68 13.08 9.40
CA ALA A 90 -0.26 12.68 8.36
C ALA A 90 -1.40 11.81 8.92
N ILE A 91 -1.11 10.88 9.83
CA ILE A 91 -2.08 10.04 10.53
C ILE A 91 -3.07 10.93 11.29
N ASP A 92 -2.58 11.86 12.11
CA ASP A 92 -3.42 12.79 12.89
C ASP A 92 -4.36 13.58 11.98
N ARG A 93 -3.80 14.16 10.90
CA ARG A 93 -4.58 14.92 9.92
C ARG A 93 -5.63 14.06 9.22
N LEU A 94 -5.31 12.80 8.88
CA LEU A 94 -6.22 11.91 8.20
C LEU A 94 -7.38 11.49 9.12
N LYS A 95 -7.06 11.10 10.36
CA LYS A 95 -8.06 10.73 11.38
C LYS A 95 -8.97 11.90 11.77
N ALA A 96 -8.47 13.13 11.71
CA ALA A 96 -9.27 14.32 11.98
C ALA A 96 -10.24 14.68 10.84
N ARG A 97 -10.02 14.18 9.62
CA ARG A 97 -10.73 14.64 8.41
C ARG A 97 -11.59 13.57 7.74
N TYR A 98 -11.25 12.29 7.90
CA TYR A 98 -11.92 11.18 7.23
C TYR A 98 -12.29 10.11 8.23
N ASP A 99 -13.48 9.53 8.06
CA ASP A 99 -13.97 8.46 8.93
C ASP A 99 -13.15 7.17 8.74
N ASP A 100 -12.78 6.89 7.49
CA ASP A 100 -12.04 5.70 7.11
C ASP A 100 -10.86 6.02 6.19
N THR A 101 -9.81 5.21 6.33
CA THR A 101 -8.60 5.30 5.52
C THR A 101 -8.20 3.93 4.97
N ILE A 102 -7.35 3.92 3.94
CA ILE A 102 -6.78 2.69 3.39
C ILE A 102 -5.25 2.82 3.42
N LEU A 103 -4.57 1.82 3.96
CA LEU A 103 -3.10 1.74 3.95
C LEU A 103 -2.64 0.81 2.83
N ILE A 104 -1.76 1.27 1.95
CA ILE A 104 -1.18 0.44 0.89
C ILE A 104 0.34 0.47 1.04
N GLY A 105 0.97 -0.70 1.03
CA GLY A 105 2.43 -0.78 1.10
C GLY A 105 2.97 -2.15 0.70
N GLY A 106 4.27 -2.18 0.40
CA GLY A 106 5.01 -3.40 0.14
C GLY A 106 6.26 -3.47 1.01
N PRO A 107 6.13 -3.66 2.34
CA PRO A 107 7.29 -3.68 3.22
C PRO A 107 8.21 -4.85 2.82
N PRO A 108 9.55 -4.65 2.83
CA PRO A 108 10.49 -5.64 2.33
C PRO A 108 10.45 -6.93 3.16
N CYS A 109 10.25 -8.06 2.49
CA CYS A 109 10.13 -9.37 3.15
C CYS A 109 11.41 -9.83 3.88
N GLN A 110 12.59 -9.35 3.47
CA GLN A 110 13.87 -9.73 4.09
C GLN A 110 13.92 -9.35 5.58
N ALA A 111 13.27 -8.24 5.94
CA ALA A 111 13.08 -7.76 7.30
C ALA A 111 12.52 -8.83 8.24
N TYR A 112 11.50 -9.52 7.75
CA TYR A 112 10.75 -10.49 8.50
C TYR A 112 11.61 -11.70 8.88
N SER A 113 12.50 -12.09 7.97
CA SER A 113 13.43 -13.20 8.18
C SER A 113 14.33 -12.99 9.39
N LEU A 114 14.55 -11.74 9.76
CA LEU A 114 15.44 -11.38 10.83
C LEU A 114 14.69 -11.01 12.12
N VAL A 115 13.50 -10.41 12.03
CA VAL A 115 12.60 -10.22 13.19
C VAL A 115 12.29 -11.57 13.85
N GLY A 116 12.01 -12.61 13.05
CA GLY A 116 11.82 -13.97 13.57
C GLY A 116 13.05 -14.51 14.31
N ARG A 117 14.27 -14.22 13.84
CA ARG A 117 15.52 -14.62 14.54
C ARG A 117 15.72 -13.88 15.86
N ALA A 118 15.33 -12.60 15.92
CA ALA A 118 15.44 -11.80 17.13
C ALA A 118 14.47 -12.30 18.21
N ARG A 119 13.21 -12.60 17.83
CA ARG A 119 12.17 -13.13 18.75
C ARG A 119 12.56 -14.51 19.32
N SER A 120 13.01 -15.44 18.48
CA SER A 120 13.28 -16.83 18.90
C SER A 120 14.52 -17.01 19.76
N ARG A 121 15.54 -16.15 19.62
CA ARG A 121 16.84 -16.36 20.30
C ARG A 121 16.95 -15.74 21.68
N GLY A 122 15.95 -14.98 22.16
CA GLY A 122 16.02 -14.30 23.46
C GLY A 122 17.36 -13.59 23.71
N LYS A 123 18.00 -13.08 22.64
CA LYS A 123 19.41 -12.73 22.67
C LYS A 123 19.59 -11.41 23.42
N VAL A 124 20.04 -11.50 24.66
CA VAL A 124 20.73 -10.40 25.35
C VAL A 124 21.93 -10.00 24.49
N GLY A 125 21.86 -8.83 23.86
CA GLY A 125 22.93 -8.28 23.00
C GLY A 125 22.68 -8.30 21.49
N TYR A 126 21.48 -8.69 21.03
CA TYR A 126 21.07 -8.34 19.66
C TYR A 126 20.60 -6.89 19.65
N VAL A 127 21.32 -6.02 18.93
CA VAL A 127 20.98 -4.60 18.79
C VAL A 127 20.17 -4.46 17.50
N PRO A 128 18.86 -4.18 17.57
CA PRO A 128 18.03 -3.98 16.40
C PRO A 128 18.56 -2.89 15.46
N GLU A 129 19.32 -1.92 16.00
CA GLU A 129 19.83 -0.70 15.34
C GLU A 129 20.77 -0.93 14.15
N GLU A 130 21.25 -2.15 13.91
CA GLU A 130 22.20 -2.44 12.82
C GLU A 130 21.58 -3.07 11.54
N ASP A 131 20.28 -3.42 11.50
CA ASP A 131 19.65 -3.90 10.25
C ASP A 131 18.43 -3.05 9.86
N GLU A 132 18.70 -2.06 9.01
CA GLU A 132 17.73 -1.12 8.41
C GLU A 132 16.47 -1.81 7.86
N ARG A 133 16.57 -3.07 7.42
CA ARG A 133 15.41 -3.76 6.84
C ARG A 133 14.39 -4.11 7.91
N HIS A 134 14.80 -4.42 9.14
CA HIS A 134 13.88 -4.81 10.22
C HIS A 134 12.95 -3.66 10.58
N TYR A 135 13.47 -2.45 10.48
CA TYR A 135 12.75 -1.22 10.75
C TYR A 135 11.59 -1.03 9.80
N LEU A 136 11.77 -1.28 8.51
CA LEU A 136 10.76 -1.03 7.48
C LEU A 136 9.46 -1.84 7.70
N PHE A 137 9.58 -3.10 8.11
CA PHE A 137 8.41 -3.92 8.42
C PHE A 137 7.74 -3.50 9.73
N ARG A 138 8.55 -3.25 10.79
CA ARG A 138 8.01 -2.78 12.07
C ARG A 138 7.29 -1.44 11.92
N GLU A 139 7.80 -0.57 11.06
CA GLU A 139 7.19 0.71 10.76
C GLU A 139 5.85 0.53 10.04
N TYR A 140 5.75 -0.38 9.06
CA TYR A 140 4.46 -0.70 8.44
C TYR A 140 3.43 -1.18 9.47
N ILE A 141 3.84 -2.05 10.40
CA ILE A 141 2.98 -2.54 11.47
C ILE A 141 2.59 -1.41 12.45
N ARG A 142 3.52 -0.53 12.82
CA ARG A 142 3.26 0.64 13.67
C ARG A 142 2.22 1.56 13.03
N VAL A 143 2.42 1.90 11.76
CA VAL A 143 1.46 2.73 11.00
C VAL A 143 0.10 2.06 10.91
N LEU A 144 0.06 0.74 10.69
CA LEU A 144 -1.20 -0.01 10.64
C LEU A 144 -1.94 0.02 12.00
N ASP A 145 -1.23 -0.14 13.12
CA ASP A 145 -1.79 -0.11 14.49
C ASP A 145 -2.25 1.29 14.92
N GLU A 146 -1.53 2.34 14.52
CA GLU A 146 -1.87 3.73 14.86
C GLU A 146 -2.99 4.31 13.98
N LEU A 147 -2.92 4.06 12.66
CA LEU A 147 -3.88 4.56 11.68
C LEU A 147 -5.22 3.80 11.78
N ARG A 148 -5.18 2.50 12.12
CA ARG A 148 -6.34 1.60 12.13
C ARG A 148 -7.25 1.75 10.91
N PRO A 149 -6.69 1.67 9.68
CA PRO A 149 -7.44 1.87 8.45
C PRO A 149 -8.62 0.89 8.32
N ALA A 150 -9.63 1.27 7.56
CA ALA A 150 -10.73 0.37 7.20
C ALA A 150 -10.25 -0.86 6.45
N ALA A 151 -9.22 -0.69 5.63
CA ALA A 151 -8.54 -1.78 4.96
C ALA A 151 -7.05 -1.49 4.75
N PHE A 152 -6.25 -2.54 4.66
CA PHE A 152 -4.89 -2.44 4.17
C PHE A 152 -4.64 -3.38 2.99
N VAL A 153 -3.70 -3.00 2.13
CA VAL A 153 -3.19 -3.83 1.05
C VAL A 153 -1.69 -3.98 1.23
N MET A 154 -1.24 -5.21 1.44
CA MET A 154 0.16 -5.57 1.53
C MET A 154 0.59 -6.35 0.29
N GLU A 155 1.52 -5.79 -0.48
CA GLU A 155 2.13 -6.48 -1.64
C GLU A 155 3.48 -7.08 -1.26
N ASN A 156 3.79 -8.24 -1.83
CA ASN A 156 5.13 -8.80 -1.78
C ASN A 156 5.44 -9.77 -2.93
N VAL A 157 6.69 -10.23 -2.98
CA VAL A 157 7.14 -11.24 -3.94
C VAL A 157 6.65 -12.64 -3.57
N LYS A 158 6.35 -13.46 -4.59
CA LYS A 158 5.93 -14.87 -4.42
C LYS A 158 6.89 -15.71 -3.56
N GLY A 159 8.18 -15.38 -3.58
CA GLY A 159 9.21 -16.06 -2.78
C GLY A 159 9.00 -15.98 -1.26
N MET A 160 8.16 -15.06 -0.77
CA MET A 160 7.84 -14.97 0.66
C MET A 160 7.15 -16.23 1.19
N LEU A 161 6.36 -16.92 0.35
CA LEU A 161 5.57 -18.09 0.76
C LEU A 161 6.44 -19.31 1.10
N SER A 162 7.67 -19.34 0.57
CA SER A 162 8.65 -20.42 0.80
C SER A 162 9.81 -19.99 1.69
N SER A 163 9.82 -18.74 2.16
CA SER A 163 10.89 -18.22 3.01
C SER A 163 10.72 -18.75 4.43
N THR A 164 11.79 -19.32 5.00
CA THR A 164 11.77 -19.85 6.37
C THR A 164 12.77 -19.15 7.28
N VAL A 165 12.43 -19.09 8.56
CA VAL A 165 13.30 -18.64 9.64
C VAL A 165 13.22 -19.66 10.74
N GLU A 166 14.36 -20.25 11.11
CA GLU A 166 14.41 -21.23 12.20
C GLU A 166 13.29 -22.30 12.08
N SER A 167 13.09 -22.77 10.85
CA SER A 167 12.10 -23.79 10.47
C SER A 167 10.62 -23.37 10.52
N ARG A 168 10.30 -22.09 10.74
CA ARG A 168 8.95 -21.52 10.57
C ARG A 168 8.83 -20.74 9.27
N LEU A 169 7.66 -20.76 8.63
CA LEU A 169 7.41 -19.98 7.42
C LEU A 169 7.22 -18.51 7.77
N VAL A 170 7.94 -17.63 7.06
CA VAL A 170 7.81 -16.15 7.16
C VAL A 170 6.35 -15.73 6.99
N PHE A 171 5.66 -16.35 6.02
CA PHE A 171 4.27 -16.08 5.75
C PHE A 171 3.34 -16.40 6.92
N GLU A 172 3.52 -17.53 7.60
CA GLU A 172 2.66 -17.93 8.72
C GLU A 172 2.76 -16.94 9.87
N MET A 173 3.98 -16.61 10.27
CA MET A 173 4.19 -15.66 11.36
C MET A 173 3.68 -14.25 10.96
N LEU A 174 3.75 -13.86 9.68
CA LEU A 174 3.18 -12.60 9.19
C LEU A 174 1.65 -12.60 9.36
N MET A 175 0.99 -13.70 9.01
CA MET A 175 -0.45 -13.85 9.20
C MET A 175 -0.82 -13.76 10.67
N GLU A 176 -0.03 -14.41 11.55
CA GLU A 176 -0.18 -14.29 13.00
C GLU A 176 -0.08 -12.83 13.43
N ASP A 177 1.02 -12.15 13.12
CA ASP A 177 1.27 -10.75 13.51
C ASP A 177 0.17 -9.81 12.99
N LEU A 178 -0.24 -9.91 11.72
CA LEU A 178 -1.31 -9.08 11.12
C LEU A 178 -2.69 -9.38 11.73
N SER A 179 -2.95 -10.65 12.05
CA SER A 179 -4.18 -11.06 12.70
C SER A 179 -4.20 -10.72 14.19
N SER A 180 -3.04 -10.47 14.81
CA SER A 180 -2.92 -10.18 16.25
C SER A 180 -2.72 -8.69 16.54
N LEU A 181 -2.81 -7.82 15.53
CA LEU A 181 -2.83 -6.37 15.74
C LEU A 181 -4.10 -6.02 16.52
N GLY A 182 -3.96 -5.23 17.59
CA GLY A 182 -5.01 -4.91 18.54
C GLY A 182 -4.67 -5.30 19.99
N THR A 183 -5.22 -4.53 20.94
CA THR A 183 -5.07 -4.76 22.40
C THR A 183 -5.61 -6.13 22.79
N ASP A 184 -4.83 -6.99 23.46
CA ASP A 184 -5.12 -8.20 24.28
C ASP A 184 -6.35 -9.11 23.98
N HIS A 185 -7.18 -8.83 22.97
CA HIS A 185 -8.57 -9.26 22.83
C HIS A 185 -9.03 -9.44 21.37
N GLY A 186 -8.18 -10.01 20.51
CA GLY A 186 -8.64 -10.69 19.28
C GLY A 186 -8.28 -10.04 17.95
N HIS A 187 -8.74 -10.66 16.88
CA HIS A 187 -8.34 -10.37 15.51
C HIS A 187 -8.96 -9.07 14.98
N GLU A 188 -8.17 -7.99 14.86
CA GLU A 188 -8.65 -6.68 14.36
C GLU A 188 -8.85 -6.64 12.85
N TYR A 189 -8.20 -7.51 12.09
CA TYR A 189 -8.34 -7.60 10.63
C TYR A 189 -8.67 -8.99 10.13
N GLU A 190 -9.64 -9.05 9.23
CA GLU A 190 -9.99 -10.21 8.45
C GLU A 190 -9.21 -10.23 7.13
N LEU A 191 -8.37 -11.25 6.94
CA LEU A 191 -7.53 -11.37 5.76
C LEU A 191 -8.29 -11.98 4.58
N ARG A 192 -8.10 -11.40 3.39
CA ARG A 192 -8.76 -11.74 2.14
C ARG A 192 -7.75 -11.81 1.00
N ALA A 193 -8.00 -12.73 0.07
CA ALA A 193 -7.27 -12.87 -1.18
C ALA A 193 -8.09 -12.32 -2.35
N ILE A 194 -7.39 -11.85 -3.39
CA ILE A 194 -8.02 -11.44 -4.67
C ILE A 194 -8.11 -12.64 -5.60
N ARG A 195 -9.31 -12.91 -6.12
CA ARG A 195 -9.52 -13.90 -7.19
C ARG A 195 -10.30 -13.32 -8.36
N ILE A 196 -10.15 -13.94 -9.51
CA ILE A 196 -11.02 -13.68 -10.66
C ILE A 196 -12.08 -14.77 -10.70
N GLN A 197 -13.33 -14.35 -10.67
CA GLN A 197 -14.50 -15.18 -10.92
C GLN A 197 -15.33 -14.52 -12.00
N ASP A 198 -15.69 -15.27 -13.04
CA ASP A 198 -16.48 -14.78 -14.18
C ASP A 198 -15.93 -13.48 -14.81
N GLY A 199 -14.60 -13.38 -14.90
CA GLY A 199 -13.91 -12.20 -15.45
C GLY A 199 -13.88 -10.98 -14.53
N LYS A 200 -14.42 -11.06 -13.30
CA LYS A 200 -14.42 -9.99 -12.31
C LYS A 200 -13.52 -10.32 -11.12
N ALA A 201 -12.82 -9.32 -10.61
CA ALA A 201 -12.04 -9.44 -9.37
C ALA A 201 -12.98 -9.46 -8.16
N CYS A 202 -12.79 -10.41 -7.24
CA CYS A 202 -13.54 -10.56 -6.01
C CYS A 202 -12.60 -10.85 -4.83
N LEU A 203 -13.05 -10.49 -3.63
CA LEU A 203 -12.38 -10.81 -2.37
C LEU A 203 -12.94 -12.11 -1.81
N GLN A 204 -12.05 -12.98 -1.34
CA GLN A 204 -12.43 -14.27 -0.77
C GLN A 204 -11.57 -14.60 0.44
N GLU A 205 -12.11 -15.43 1.33
CA GLU A 205 -11.31 -16.08 2.36
C GLU A 205 -10.20 -16.93 1.72
N ALA A 206 -9.00 -16.83 2.29
CA ALA A 206 -7.86 -17.63 1.86
C ALA A 206 -7.80 -18.90 2.70
N MET A 207 -7.72 -20.06 2.04
CA MET A 207 -7.61 -21.36 2.70
C MET A 207 -6.16 -21.82 2.78
N ARG A 208 -5.30 -21.32 1.88
CA ARG A 208 -3.88 -21.67 1.79
C ARG A 208 -3.04 -20.46 1.41
N PRO A 209 -1.74 -20.40 1.77
CA PRO A 209 -0.86 -19.29 1.42
C PRO A 209 -0.80 -18.94 -0.08
N SER A 210 -0.92 -19.95 -0.95
CA SER A 210 -0.92 -19.77 -2.41
C SER A 210 -2.15 -19.03 -2.95
N ASP A 211 -3.20 -18.89 -2.16
CA ASP A 211 -4.42 -18.20 -2.54
C ASP A 211 -4.21 -16.68 -2.67
N PHE A 212 -3.26 -16.13 -1.92
CA PHE A 212 -2.86 -14.72 -2.01
C PHE A 212 -2.00 -14.41 -3.25
N ILE A 213 -1.68 -15.40 -4.10
CA ILE A 213 -0.91 -15.15 -5.31
C ILE A 213 -1.81 -14.55 -6.39
N VAL A 214 -1.58 -13.28 -6.68
CA VAL A 214 -2.11 -12.56 -7.83
C VAL A 214 -1.18 -12.76 -9.03
N ARG A 215 -1.78 -13.19 -10.14
CA ARG A 215 -1.10 -13.46 -11.41
C ARG A 215 -1.51 -12.39 -12.42
N ALA A 216 -0.60 -11.50 -12.79
CA ALA A 216 -0.92 -10.40 -13.71
C ALA A 216 -1.56 -10.90 -15.02
N GLU A 217 -1.15 -12.07 -15.53
CA GLU A 217 -1.73 -12.67 -16.74
C GLU A 217 -3.21 -13.06 -16.60
N ALA A 218 -3.70 -13.29 -15.38
CA ALA A 218 -5.12 -13.56 -15.15
C ALA A 218 -5.97 -12.29 -15.31
N PHE A 219 -5.37 -11.10 -15.12
CA PHE A 219 -6.01 -9.79 -15.24
C PHE A 219 -5.83 -9.17 -16.64
N GLY A 220 -5.54 -10.00 -17.66
CA GLY A 220 -5.37 -9.54 -19.04
C GLY A 220 -4.04 -8.81 -19.32
N ILE A 221 -3.13 -8.72 -18.34
CA ILE A 221 -1.83 -8.08 -18.53
C ILE A 221 -0.88 -9.08 -19.20
N PRO A 222 -0.26 -8.75 -20.35
CA PRO A 222 0.66 -9.65 -21.06
C PRO A 222 2.04 -9.72 -20.39
N GLN A 223 2.08 -10.03 -19.09
CA GLN A 223 3.27 -10.11 -18.27
C GLN A 223 3.14 -11.24 -17.24
N LYS A 224 4.14 -12.14 -17.17
CA LYS A 224 4.23 -13.17 -16.14
C LYS A 224 4.83 -12.61 -14.86
N ARG A 225 4.06 -11.79 -14.14
CA ARG A 225 4.45 -11.19 -12.85
C ARG A 225 3.52 -11.66 -11.76
N HIS A 226 4.03 -12.52 -10.89
CA HIS A 226 3.29 -13.07 -9.76
C HIS A 226 3.67 -12.34 -8.48
N ARG A 227 2.67 -11.94 -7.71
CA ARG A 227 2.81 -11.23 -6.44
C ARG A 227 1.89 -11.82 -5.40
N VAL A 228 2.33 -11.80 -4.15
CA VAL A 228 1.46 -12.04 -3.02
C VAL A 228 0.79 -10.72 -2.70
N ILE A 229 -0.54 -10.70 -2.67
CA ILE A 229 -1.32 -9.54 -2.29
C ILE A 229 -2.24 -9.98 -1.16
N ILE A 230 -2.05 -9.40 0.01
CA ILE A 230 -2.87 -9.63 1.19
C ILE A 230 -3.73 -8.39 1.39
N ILE A 231 -5.04 -8.59 1.52
CA ILE A 231 -5.96 -7.52 1.88
C ILE A 231 -6.47 -7.82 3.29
N GLY A 232 -6.25 -6.91 4.23
CA GLY A 232 -6.92 -6.98 5.53
C GLY A 232 -8.06 -5.99 5.58
N ILE A 233 -9.22 -6.42 6.04
CA ILE A 233 -10.39 -5.57 6.28
C ILE A 233 -10.64 -5.53 7.77
N ARG A 234 -10.83 -4.35 8.35
CA ARG A 234 -11.08 -4.21 9.79
C ARG A 234 -12.33 -5.00 10.17
N SER A 235 -12.27 -5.80 11.23
CA SER A 235 -13.28 -6.82 11.55
C SER A 235 -14.69 -6.26 11.77
N ASP A 236 -14.80 -5.03 12.31
CA ASP A 236 -16.07 -4.30 12.45
C ASP A 236 -16.74 -3.99 11.09
N LEU A 237 -15.95 -3.75 10.06
CA LEU A 237 -16.41 -3.47 8.70
C LEU A 237 -16.58 -4.74 7.86
N ALA A 238 -15.78 -5.77 8.12
CA ALA A 238 -15.83 -7.03 7.38
C ALA A 238 -17.20 -7.72 7.50
N VAL A 239 -17.86 -7.61 8.66
CA VAL A 239 -19.22 -8.13 8.91
C VAL A 239 -20.26 -7.51 7.95
N ALA A 240 -20.04 -6.26 7.53
CA ALA A 240 -20.95 -5.53 6.65
C ALA A 240 -20.70 -5.81 5.15
N LEU A 241 -19.58 -6.43 4.80
CA LEU A 241 -19.21 -6.72 3.41
C LEU A 241 -19.68 -8.14 3.03
N PRO A 242 -20.60 -8.29 2.05
CA PRO A 242 -20.99 -9.62 1.61
C PRO A 242 -19.78 -10.37 1.03
N LEU A 243 -19.58 -11.61 1.49
CA LEU A 243 -18.55 -12.57 1.03
C LEU A 243 -18.50 -12.76 -0.49
N ASN A 244 -19.58 -12.38 -1.17
CA ASN A 244 -19.60 -12.13 -2.60
C ASN A 244 -19.76 -10.62 -2.79
N LEU A 245 -18.72 -9.95 -3.29
CA LEU A 245 -18.87 -8.63 -3.91
C LEU A 245 -19.81 -8.81 -5.12
N ARG A 246 -21.11 -8.78 -4.87
CA ARG A 246 -22.15 -8.97 -5.88
C ARG A 246 -22.15 -7.75 -6.78
N HIS A 247 -21.65 -8.03 -7.97
CA HIS A 247 -21.98 -7.44 -9.27
C HIS A 247 -21.67 -5.97 -9.55
N ASP A 248 -21.82 -5.03 -8.60
CA ASP A 248 -21.94 -3.60 -8.97
C ASP A 248 -20.98 -2.63 -8.26
N ALA A 249 -20.15 -3.06 -7.30
CA ALA A 249 -19.32 -2.13 -6.50
C ALA A 249 -17.81 -2.05 -6.87
N PHE A 250 -17.30 -2.92 -7.75
CA PHE A 250 -15.86 -2.98 -8.08
C PHE A 250 -15.55 -3.20 -9.57
N GLY A 251 -16.56 -3.05 -10.45
CA GLY A 251 -16.49 -3.39 -11.87
C GLY A 251 -15.41 -2.67 -12.69
N ASP A 252 -14.89 -1.53 -12.23
CA ASP A 252 -14.05 -0.65 -13.06
C ASP A 252 -12.61 -0.48 -12.59
N ILE A 253 -12.11 -1.31 -11.66
CA ILE A 253 -10.73 -1.18 -11.15
C ILE A 253 -9.71 -1.95 -12.02
N PHE A 254 -10.12 -2.95 -12.79
CA PHE A 254 -9.19 -3.76 -13.61
C PHE A 254 -9.81 -4.29 -14.91
N CYS A 255 -10.02 -3.43 -15.91
CA CYS A 255 -9.97 -3.79 -17.34
C CYS A 255 -10.01 -2.49 -18.19
N PRO A 256 -9.48 -2.53 -19.43
CA PRO A 256 -8.50 -1.59 -19.98
C PRO A 256 -9.00 -0.16 -20.27
#